data_AF-A0A956M329-F1
#
_entry.id   AF-A0A956M329-F1
#
_cell.length_a   1.000
_cell.length_b   1.000
_cell.length_c   1.000
_cell.angle_alpha   90.00
_cell.angle_beta   90.00
_cell.angle_gamma   90.00
#
_symmetry.space_group_name_H-M   'P 1'
#
loop_
_entity.id
_entity.type
_entity.pdbx_description
1 polymer ?
#
loop_
_entity_poly.entity_id
_entity_poly.type
_entity_poly.pdbx_seq_one_letter_code
_entity_poly.pdbx_strand_id
1 'polypeptide(L)'
;VIPVHASGLTITHSPYCFGDFDGSGDVTAFDLSQIIPRWRCCVGDGCYDPRFDVNVLERGGYCASSPDGCTDVVDIQTVAGRWHHGCPGTAPAEDAAAFELAPSVSVSPAQADVVAEVGDTTSVALIVTDVTDLGAFQIGLSFDPGVVTVESVHTGALLGSTGRTVYNLSTQIDNGTGVVHFGACTIDNGPAAAGSGVLARVVFRVEDCEGVTDLALSDVILTYADGWPQALGGSADGTMSIHCASTDVPVATDAITFALEPNRPNPLSSSTTITFSLPSGTGGEPTRLAIFDAGGRLIRTLVDGVLDPGRHRVEWDSRDASGTPVPSGTYFCRLTLGGTSLNRPLQLIR
;
A
#
# COMPACT_ATOMS: atom_id res chain seq x y z
N VAL A 1 36.63 -9.22 31.90
CA VAL A 1 36.73 -7.84 32.43
C VAL A 1 37.62 -7.05 31.49
N ILE A 2 37.02 -6.23 30.63
CA ILE A 2 37.70 -5.16 29.90
C ILE A 2 36.91 -3.89 30.25
N PRO A 3 37.47 -2.95 31.01
CA PRO A 3 36.75 -1.73 31.38
C PRO A 3 37.24 -0.56 30.51
N VAL A 4 36.34 0.16 29.85
CA VAL A 4 36.55 1.60 29.59
C VAL A 4 35.20 2.31 29.63
N HIS A 5 35.13 3.33 30.49
CA HIS A 5 34.01 4.23 30.71
C HIS A 5 33.79 5.19 29.53
N ALA A 6 32.53 5.33 29.10
CA ALA A 6 31.99 6.55 28.50
C ALA A 6 30.46 6.63 28.77
N SER A 7 30.11 6.54 30.05
CA SER A 7 28.80 6.69 30.71
C SER A 7 28.81 5.71 31.88
N GLY A 8 28.21 6.03 33.02
CA GLY A 8 28.26 5.22 34.24
C GLY A 8 27.54 3.86 34.17
N LEU A 9 27.45 3.22 33.00
CA LEU A 9 26.74 1.97 32.78
C LEU A 9 27.75 0.85 32.54
N THR A 10 27.85 -0.06 33.50
CA THR A 10 28.64 -1.29 33.35
C THR A 10 27.80 -2.27 32.55
N ILE A 11 28.04 -2.35 31.24
CA ILE A 11 27.40 -3.34 30.36
C ILE A 11 28.02 -4.70 30.65
N THR A 12 27.26 -5.58 31.29
CA THR A 12 27.61 -6.97 31.53
C THR A 12 26.84 -7.84 30.56
N HIS A 13 27.47 -8.26 29.47
CA HIS A 13 26.87 -9.28 28.61
C HIS A 13 26.68 -10.57 29.42
N SER A 14 25.45 -11.05 29.51
CA SER A 14 25.21 -12.40 30.00
C SER A 14 25.83 -13.38 29.01
N PRO A 15 26.75 -14.27 29.42
CA PRO A 15 27.30 -15.30 28.54
C PRO A 15 26.24 -16.35 28.13
N TYR A 16 25.04 -16.25 28.69
CA TYR A 16 23.93 -17.16 28.48
C TYR A 16 22.78 -16.55 27.68
N CYS A 17 22.73 -15.21 27.49
CA CYS A 17 21.61 -14.54 26.84
C CYS A 17 22.07 -13.46 25.84
N PHE A 18 21.79 -13.72 24.57
CA PHE A 18 22.15 -12.86 23.45
C PHE A 18 21.13 -11.72 23.31
N GLY A 19 21.59 -10.48 23.27
CA GLY A 19 20.72 -9.29 23.29
C GLY A 19 20.37 -8.76 24.69
N ASP A 20 20.86 -9.41 25.75
CA ASP A 20 20.79 -8.95 27.15
C ASP A 20 22.06 -8.13 27.46
N PHE A 21 21.95 -6.81 27.33
CA PHE A 21 23.08 -5.88 27.46
C PHE A 21 23.33 -5.46 28.91
N ASP A 22 22.33 -5.55 29.78
CA ASP A 22 22.49 -5.23 31.21
C ASP A 22 22.81 -6.45 32.08
N GLY A 23 22.66 -7.66 31.57
CA GLY A 23 22.97 -8.91 32.24
C GLY A 23 21.88 -9.35 33.21
N SER A 24 20.65 -8.88 33.01
CA SER A 24 19.48 -9.18 33.85
C SER A 24 18.95 -10.61 33.66
N GLY A 25 19.30 -11.27 32.56
CA GLY A 25 18.90 -12.65 32.24
C GLY A 25 17.67 -12.77 31.36
N ASP A 26 17.09 -11.66 30.91
CA ASP A 26 16.03 -11.57 29.90
C ASP A 26 16.20 -10.31 29.04
N VAL A 27 15.57 -10.28 27.85
CA VAL A 27 15.55 -9.07 27.02
C VAL A 27 14.38 -8.20 27.45
N THR A 28 14.67 -6.94 27.76
CA THR A 28 13.72 -5.97 28.27
C THR A 28 13.67 -4.69 27.42
N ALA A 29 12.78 -3.77 27.81
CA ALA A 29 12.73 -2.41 27.23
C ALA A 29 14.07 -1.69 27.36
N PHE A 30 14.85 -2.01 28.41
CA PHE A 30 16.15 -1.41 28.65
C PHE A 30 17.14 -1.82 27.56
N ASP A 31 17.19 -3.09 27.20
CA ASP A 31 18.09 -3.61 26.17
C ASP A 31 17.77 -3.04 24.78
N LEU A 32 16.47 -3.00 24.43
CA LEU A 32 16.02 -2.35 23.21
C LEU A 32 16.34 -0.85 23.18
N SER A 33 16.25 -0.17 24.32
CA SER A 33 16.65 1.25 24.41
C SER A 33 18.13 1.49 24.20
N GLN A 34 18.99 0.47 24.32
CA GLN A 34 20.41 0.60 24.02
C GLN A 34 20.68 0.48 22.52
N ILE A 35 19.92 -0.33 21.78
CA ILE A 35 20.19 -0.59 20.36
C ILE A 35 19.43 0.35 19.41
N ILE A 36 18.16 0.64 19.70
CA ILE A 36 17.30 1.47 18.85
C ILE A 36 17.90 2.85 18.54
N PRO A 37 18.53 3.58 19.49
CA PRO A 37 19.12 4.90 19.20
C PRO A 37 20.34 4.87 18.26
N ARG A 38 20.87 3.68 17.97
CA ARG A 38 22.04 3.47 17.09
C ARG A 38 21.64 3.06 15.68
N TRP A 39 20.34 3.03 15.38
CA TRP A 39 19.83 2.70 14.06
C TRP A 39 20.49 3.56 12.96
N ARG A 40 20.99 2.88 11.93
CA ARG A 40 21.80 3.39 10.81
C ARG A 40 23.17 3.99 11.18
N CYS A 41 23.69 3.77 12.38
CA CYS A 41 25.08 4.10 12.69
C CYS A 41 26.00 3.04 12.09
N CYS A 42 27.01 3.45 11.33
CA CYS A 42 27.97 2.55 10.68
C CYS A 42 29.41 2.79 11.13
N VAL A 43 30.31 1.86 10.81
CA VAL A 43 31.75 1.97 11.11
C VAL A 43 32.28 3.31 10.57
N GLY A 44 32.72 4.17 11.49
CA GLY A 44 33.20 5.52 11.18
C GLY A 44 32.33 6.63 11.78
N ASP A 45 31.08 6.33 12.12
CA ASP A 45 30.17 7.27 12.76
C ASP A 45 30.42 7.37 14.27
N GLY A 46 30.27 8.58 14.82
CA GLY A 46 30.45 8.81 16.26
C GLY A 46 29.41 8.12 17.15
N CYS A 47 28.29 7.69 16.57
CA CYS A 47 27.24 6.94 17.26
C CYS A 47 27.38 5.42 17.13
N TYR A 48 28.29 4.93 16.27
CA TYR A 48 28.51 3.49 16.08
C TYR A 48 29.20 2.86 17.27
N ASP A 49 28.68 1.70 17.67
CA ASP A 49 29.28 0.89 18.72
C ASP A 49 29.11 -0.59 18.33
N PRO A 50 30.21 -1.30 18.04
CA PRO A 50 30.19 -2.65 17.47
C PRO A 50 29.58 -3.71 18.40
N ARG A 51 29.21 -3.34 19.64
CA ARG A 51 28.49 -4.22 20.57
C ARG A 51 27.02 -4.39 20.22
N PHE A 52 26.45 -3.48 19.42
CA PHE A 52 25.03 -3.47 19.08
C PHE A 52 24.77 -3.82 17.60
N ASP A 53 25.80 -4.22 16.88
CA ASP A 53 25.77 -4.76 15.51
C ASP A 53 25.93 -6.28 15.65
N VAL A 54 24.80 -6.95 15.83
CA VAL A 54 24.63 -8.32 16.36
C VAL A 54 24.15 -9.31 15.30
N ASN A 55 24.18 -8.94 14.02
CA ASN A 55 23.83 -9.77 12.87
C ASN A 55 24.42 -11.20 12.93
N VAL A 56 23.62 -12.19 12.50
CA VAL A 56 23.98 -13.62 12.56
C VAL A 56 24.22 -14.15 11.14
N LEU A 57 25.43 -14.61 10.84
CA LEU A 57 25.69 -15.44 9.65
C LEU A 57 25.87 -16.91 10.07
N GLU A 58 24.91 -17.73 9.62
CA GLU A 58 24.86 -19.19 9.60
C GLU A 58 24.67 -20.01 10.90
N ARG A 59 23.78 -21.00 10.75
CA ARG A 59 23.49 -22.13 11.66
C ARG A 59 24.78 -22.75 12.19
N GLY A 60 25.14 -22.47 13.44
CA GLY A 60 26.27 -23.20 14.02
C GLY A 60 26.78 -22.76 15.38
N GLY A 61 25.89 -22.41 16.32
CA GLY A 61 26.17 -22.44 17.77
C GLY A 61 27.41 -21.65 18.22
N TYR A 62 27.15 -20.48 18.81
CA TYR A 62 28.06 -19.40 19.23
C TYR A 62 28.31 -18.34 18.17
N CYS A 63 28.02 -17.10 18.57
CA CYS A 63 28.10 -15.85 17.80
C CYS A 63 29.43 -15.78 17.03
N ALA A 64 29.39 -16.22 15.78
CA ALA A 64 30.55 -16.25 14.92
C ALA A 64 30.17 -15.63 13.58
N SER A 65 30.75 -14.45 13.37
CA SER A 65 31.17 -13.85 12.10
C SER A 65 30.37 -12.67 11.53
N SER A 66 31.16 -11.58 11.39
CA SER A 66 31.02 -10.30 10.70
C SER A 66 29.77 -9.45 10.96
N PRO A 67 29.91 -8.38 11.75
CA PRO A 67 29.03 -7.23 11.62
C PRO A 67 29.08 -6.76 10.17
N ASP A 68 27.94 -6.47 9.55
CA ASP A 68 27.89 -5.80 8.24
C ASP A 68 28.39 -4.34 8.33
N GLY A 69 28.69 -3.91 9.55
CA GLY A 69 29.35 -2.66 9.87
C GLY A 69 28.36 -1.54 10.08
N CYS A 70 27.07 -1.86 10.24
CA CYS A 70 26.00 -0.91 10.46
C CYS A 70 24.99 -1.51 11.44
N THR A 71 24.56 -0.75 12.44
CA THR A 71 23.39 -1.15 13.24
C THR A 71 22.13 -0.88 12.43
N ASP A 72 21.39 -1.93 12.06
CA ASP A 72 20.21 -1.84 11.21
C ASP A 72 18.95 -2.49 11.84
N VAL A 73 17.92 -2.72 11.03
CA VAL A 73 16.67 -3.32 11.52
C VAL A 73 16.81 -4.80 11.89
N VAL A 74 17.77 -5.51 11.28
CA VAL A 74 18.04 -6.92 11.57
C VAL A 74 18.60 -7.04 12.99
N ASP A 75 19.51 -6.15 13.38
CA ASP A 75 20.06 -6.12 14.73
C ASP A 75 18.98 -5.84 15.78
N ILE A 76 18.15 -4.83 15.53
CA ILE A 76 17.06 -4.44 16.43
C ILE A 76 16.06 -5.58 16.58
N GLN A 77 15.62 -6.19 15.47
CA GLN A 77 14.64 -7.27 15.52
C GLN A 77 15.21 -8.56 16.11
N THR A 78 16.50 -8.83 15.91
CA THR A 78 17.18 -9.99 16.53
C THR A 78 17.17 -9.89 18.06
N VAL A 79 17.28 -8.68 18.62
CA VAL A 79 17.11 -8.43 20.05
C VAL A 79 15.62 -8.47 20.42
N ALA A 80 14.76 -7.77 19.68
CA ALA A 80 13.32 -7.67 19.98
C ALA A 80 12.59 -9.01 19.96
N GLY A 81 12.93 -9.90 19.01
CA GLY A 81 12.35 -11.24 18.90
C GLY A 81 12.62 -12.16 20.10
N ARG A 82 13.47 -11.74 21.04
CA ARG A 82 13.79 -12.46 22.28
C ARG A 82 13.10 -11.89 23.52
N TRP A 83 12.18 -10.94 23.34
CA TRP A 83 11.45 -10.30 24.44
C TRP A 83 10.82 -11.33 25.39
N HIS A 84 11.17 -11.26 26.68
CA HIS A 84 10.73 -12.19 27.74
C HIS A 84 11.02 -13.69 27.52
N HIS A 85 11.91 -14.07 26.59
CA HIS A 85 12.38 -15.45 26.46
C HIS A 85 13.60 -15.67 27.38
N GLY A 86 13.42 -16.41 28.49
CA GLY A 86 14.52 -16.84 29.36
C GLY A 86 15.44 -17.86 28.67
N CYS A 87 16.75 -17.72 28.81
CA CYS A 87 17.76 -18.59 28.19
C CYS A 87 18.00 -19.90 29.00
N PRO A 88 18.37 -21.09 28.45
CA PRO A 88 18.51 -21.56 27.06
C PRO A 88 17.75 -22.89 26.72
N GLY A 89 17.72 -23.23 25.44
CA GLY A 89 17.48 -24.60 24.94
C GLY A 89 16.72 -24.61 23.61
N THR A 90 17.44 -24.50 22.50
CA THR A 90 16.98 -24.81 21.12
C THR A 90 15.47 -24.76 20.92
N ALA A 91 14.92 -23.62 20.50
CA ALA A 91 13.80 -23.76 19.57
C ALA A 91 14.43 -24.47 18.35
N PRO A 92 13.94 -25.66 17.95
CA PRO A 92 14.36 -26.20 16.68
C PRO A 92 14.01 -25.13 15.65
N ALA A 93 14.97 -24.80 14.79
CA ALA A 93 14.62 -24.26 13.50
C ALA A 93 13.68 -25.31 12.88
N GLU A 94 12.39 -25.00 12.79
CA GLU A 94 11.51 -25.82 11.98
C GLU A 94 11.95 -25.61 10.53
N ASP A 95 12.59 -26.65 9.99
CA ASP A 95 13.14 -26.67 8.64
C ASP A 95 12.03 -26.44 7.61
N ALA A 96 12.27 -25.42 6.81
CA ALA A 96 12.22 -25.42 5.35
C ALA A 96 10.87 -25.66 4.66
N ALA A 97 10.44 -24.54 4.07
CA ALA A 97 10.13 -24.43 2.64
C ALA A 97 8.83 -25.09 2.19
N ALA A 98 7.73 -24.42 2.50
CA ALA A 98 6.80 -24.18 1.42
C ALA A 98 7.50 -23.29 0.37
N PHE A 99 7.16 -23.42 -0.91
CA PHE A 99 7.40 -22.36 -1.89
C PHE A 99 6.57 -21.15 -1.43
N GLU A 100 7.03 -20.44 -0.41
CA GLU A 100 6.48 -19.16 -0.03
C GLU A 100 6.89 -18.18 -1.13
N LEU A 101 5.92 -17.47 -1.69
CA LEU A 101 6.19 -16.41 -2.62
C LEU A 101 7.10 -15.42 -1.89
N ALA A 102 8.28 -15.17 -2.45
CA ALA A 102 9.22 -14.25 -1.82
C ALA A 102 8.57 -12.86 -1.77
N PRO A 103 8.53 -12.21 -0.58
CA PRO A 103 7.82 -10.96 -0.41
C PRO A 103 8.38 -9.87 -1.33
N SER A 104 7.50 -9.00 -1.80
CA SER A 104 7.89 -7.86 -2.64
C SER A 104 7.35 -6.56 -2.08
N VAL A 105 8.11 -5.47 -2.29
CA VAL A 105 7.74 -4.12 -1.86
C VAL A 105 7.58 -3.23 -3.09
N SER A 106 6.51 -2.46 -3.17
CA SER A 106 6.23 -1.58 -4.31
C SER A 106 5.69 -0.23 -3.89
N VAL A 107 6.03 0.81 -4.64
CA VAL A 107 5.37 2.12 -4.57
C VAL A 107 3.97 2.02 -5.19
N SER A 108 2.97 2.61 -4.53
CA SER A 108 1.58 2.63 -4.98
C SER A 108 0.95 4.03 -4.86
N PRO A 109 0.33 4.55 -5.94
CA PRO A 109 0.33 3.95 -7.28
C PRO A 109 1.75 3.94 -7.88
N ALA A 110 2.04 2.99 -8.78
CA ALA A 110 3.35 2.90 -9.44
C ALA A 110 3.60 4.12 -10.36
N GLN A 111 2.54 4.72 -10.88
CA GLN A 111 2.56 6.00 -11.58
C GLN A 111 1.48 6.89 -10.95
N ALA A 112 1.90 7.99 -10.34
CA ALA A 112 1.01 8.98 -9.75
C ALA A 112 1.00 10.23 -10.61
N ASP A 113 -0.17 10.61 -11.14
CA ASP A 113 -0.38 11.90 -11.79
C ASP A 113 -1.16 12.80 -10.81
N VAL A 114 -0.50 13.82 -10.29
CA VAL A 114 -1.02 14.69 -9.22
C VAL A 114 -1.21 16.10 -9.77
N VAL A 115 -2.42 16.64 -9.63
CA VAL A 115 -2.69 18.06 -9.88
C VAL A 115 -2.62 18.79 -8.55
N ALA A 116 -1.66 19.69 -8.39
CA ALA A 116 -1.39 20.38 -7.13
C ALA A 116 -0.77 21.76 -7.36
N GLU A 117 -0.84 22.64 -6.37
CA GLU A 117 -0.09 23.88 -6.32
C GLU A 117 1.18 23.73 -5.47
N VAL A 118 2.15 24.63 -5.65
CA VAL A 118 3.35 24.66 -4.82
C VAL A 118 2.95 24.87 -3.35
N GLY A 119 3.41 23.95 -2.50
CA GLY A 119 3.09 23.91 -1.08
C GLY A 119 1.93 23.02 -0.68
N ASP A 120 1.17 22.48 -1.63
CA ASP A 120 0.20 21.42 -1.36
C ASP A 120 0.91 20.12 -0.95
N THR A 121 0.15 19.21 -0.35
CA THR A 121 0.64 17.90 0.06
C THR A 121 -0.01 16.78 -0.74
N THR A 122 0.80 15.76 -1.03
CA THR A 122 0.37 14.52 -1.68
C THR A 122 1.00 13.32 -0.96
N SER A 123 0.58 12.10 -1.27
CA SER A 123 1.17 10.93 -0.63
C SER A 123 1.20 9.71 -1.54
N VAL A 124 2.22 8.88 -1.34
CA VAL A 124 2.29 7.53 -1.91
C VAL A 124 2.30 6.50 -0.79
N ALA A 125 1.79 5.32 -1.07
CA ALA A 125 1.87 4.18 -0.16
C ALA A 125 2.98 3.24 -0.60
N LEU A 126 3.70 2.67 0.36
CA LEU A 126 4.55 1.50 0.13
C LEU A 126 3.75 0.26 0.50
N ILE A 127 3.54 -0.62 -0.48
CA ILE A 127 2.80 -1.86 -0.33
C ILE A 127 3.79 -3.00 -0.25
N VAL A 128 3.57 -3.92 0.69
CA VAL A 128 4.22 -5.22 0.69
C VAL A 128 3.23 -6.29 0.28
N THR A 129 3.73 -7.31 -0.43
CA THR A 129 2.95 -8.44 -0.93
C THR A 129 3.56 -9.74 -0.47
N ASP A 130 2.72 -10.70 -0.11
CA ASP A 130 3.08 -12.08 0.24
C ASP A 130 4.08 -12.21 1.40
N VAL A 131 4.00 -11.34 2.41
CA VAL A 131 4.81 -11.54 3.63
C VAL A 131 4.25 -12.64 4.51
N THR A 132 5.16 -13.35 5.17
CA THR A 132 4.86 -14.30 6.24
C THR A 132 5.63 -13.88 7.49
N ASP A 133 4.96 -13.92 8.65
CA ASP A 133 5.55 -13.61 9.96
C ASP A 133 6.42 -12.33 10.00
N LEU A 134 5.95 -11.24 9.39
CA LEU A 134 6.67 -9.96 9.29
C LEU A 134 6.83 -9.30 10.67
N GLY A 135 8.08 -9.24 11.15
CA GLY A 135 8.48 -8.68 12.44
C GLY A 135 8.88 -7.21 12.40
N ALA A 136 9.64 -6.83 11.37
CA ALA A 136 10.10 -5.46 11.16
C ALA A 136 10.40 -5.16 9.69
N PHE A 137 10.53 -3.88 9.37
CA PHE A 137 11.02 -3.42 8.08
C PHE A 137 11.90 -2.17 8.20
N GLN A 138 12.77 -2.00 7.23
CA GLN A 138 13.52 -0.78 6.93
C GLN A 138 13.45 -0.52 5.44
N ILE A 139 13.26 0.74 5.06
CA ILE A 139 13.18 1.17 3.66
C ILE A 139 13.85 2.54 3.52
N GLY A 140 14.67 2.67 2.48
CA GLY A 140 15.08 3.93 1.89
C GLY A 140 14.22 4.26 0.66
N LEU A 141 13.90 5.54 0.49
CA LEU A 141 13.22 6.07 -0.69
C LEU A 141 13.94 7.33 -1.16
N SER A 142 14.32 7.37 -2.43
CA SER A 142 14.84 8.58 -3.06
C SER A 142 13.79 9.27 -3.94
N PHE A 143 13.90 10.59 -4.05
CA PHE A 143 13.02 11.47 -4.81
C PHE A 143 13.82 12.69 -5.32
N ASP A 144 13.27 13.45 -6.26
CA ASP A 144 13.85 14.71 -6.73
C ASP A 144 13.44 15.86 -5.78
N PRO A 145 14.39 16.43 -5.01
CA PRO A 145 14.11 17.51 -4.07
C PRO A 145 13.75 18.84 -4.75
N GLY A 146 13.99 18.96 -6.06
CA GLY A 146 13.52 20.10 -6.86
C GLY A 146 12.02 20.05 -7.14
N VAL A 147 11.40 18.86 -7.09
CA VAL A 147 9.97 18.66 -7.39
C VAL A 147 9.15 18.49 -6.12
N VAL A 148 9.62 17.68 -5.17
CA VAL A 148 8.93 17.43 -3.90
C VAL A 148 9.91 17.33 -2.73
N THR A 149 9.43 17.63 -1.53
CA THR A 149 10.11 17.33 -0.27
C THR A 149 9.27 16.40 0.59
N VAL A 150 9.90 15.55 1.41
CA VAL A 150 9.17 14.70 2.37
C VAL A 150 8.83 15.54 3.60
N GLU A 151 7.54 15.56 3.94
CA GLU A 151 7.03 16.23 5.14
C GLU A 151 6.91 15.26 6.32
N SER A 152 6.39 14.05 6.06
CA SER A 152 6.22 13.03 7.10
C SER A 152 6.11 11.63 6.54
N VAL A 153 6.36 10.63 7.38
CA VAL A 153 6.18 9.20 7.06
C VAL A 153 5.34 8.56 8.14
N HIS A 154 4.31 7.81 7.75
CA HIS A 154 3.39 7.14 8.65
C HIS A 154 3.40 5.63 8.39
N THR A 155 3.72 4.84 9.41
CA THR A 155 3.64 3.37 9.33
C THR A 155 2.20 2.91 9.15
N GLY A 156 1.99 1.96 8.25
CA GLY A 156 0.70 1.34 7.96
C GLY A 156 0.27 0.33 9.02
N ALA A 157 -0.99 -0.09 8.95
CA ALA A 157 -1.59 -0.97 9.96
C ALA A 157 -1.12 -2.44 9.88
N LEU A 158 -0.47 -2.86 8.78
CA LEU A 158 -0.14 -4.27 8.55
C LEU A 158 0.73 -4.83 9.67
N LEU A 159 1.79 -4.12 10.05
CA LEU A 159 2.76 -4.60 11.04
C LEU A 159 2.13 -4.86 12.42
N GLY A 160 1.12 -4.07 12.80
CA GLY A 160 0.36 -4.22 14.05
C GLY A 160 -0.93 -5.03 13.93
N SER A 161 -1.20 -5.65 12.77
CA SER A 161 -2.49 -6.29 12.46
C SER A 161 -2.84 -7.48 13.36
N THR A 162 -1.85 -8.09 13.99
CA THR A 162 -2.02 -9.20 14.94
C THR A 162 -2.14 -8.74 16.40
N GLY A 163 -2.13 -7.42 16.64
CA GLY A 163 -2.18 -6.83 17.98
C GLY A 163 -0.82 -6.66 18.66
N ARG A 164 0.29 -6.99 17.98
CA ARG A 164 1.65 -6.69 18.46
C ARG A 164 1.87 -5.18 18.53
N THR A 165 2.57 -4.72 19.57
CA THR A 165 2.97 -3.32 19.71
C THR A 165 3.96 -2.94 18.62
N VAL A 166 3.61 -1.93 17.83
CA VAL A 166 4.47 -1.37 16.78
C VAL A 166 5.33 -0.25 17.35
N TYR A 167 6.63 -0.34 17.15
CA TYR A 167 7.60 0.68 17.49
C TYR A 167 8.16 1.30 16.20
N ASN A 168 7.92 2.59 16.00
CA ASN A 168 8.46 3.33 14.86
C ASN A 168 9.90 3.74 15.16
N LEU A 169 10.82 3.39 14.27
CA LEU A 169 12.21 3.85 14.34
C LEU A 169 12.28 5.33 13.94
N SER A 170 13.41 5.98 14.23
CA SER A 170 13.59 7.40 13.86
C SER A 170 13.58 7.56 12.35
N THR A 171 12.65 8.34 11.82
CA THR A 171 12.66 8.73 10.40
C THR A 171 13.80 9.73 10.14
N GLN A 172 14.70 9.40 9.21
CA GLN A 172 15.78 10.27 8.75
C GLN A 172 15.40 10.85 7.39
N ILE A 173 14.98 12.11 7.38
CA ILE A 173 14.62 12.85 6.15
C ILE A 173 15.78 13.77 5.78
N ASP A 174 16.35 13.59 4.59
CA ASP A 174 17.29 14.53 3.98
C ASP A 174 16.69 15.07 2.68
N ASN A 175 15.90 16.14 2.82
CA ASN A 175 15.32 16.87 1.70
C ASN A 175 16.37 17.62 0.86
N GLY A 176 17.62 17.75 1.32
CA GLY A 176 18.70 18.34 0.53
C GLY A 176 19.27 17.37 -0.49
N THR A 177 19.37 16.08 -0.13
CA THR A 177 19.84 15.02 -1.04
C THR A 177 18.71 14.24 -1.71
N GLY A 178 17.45 14.46 -1.29
CA GLY A 178 16.29 13.79 -1.88
C GLY A 178 16.14 12.36 -1.38
N VAL A 179 16.48 12.08 -0.12
CA VAL A 179 16.45 10.72 0.44
C VAL A 179 15.74 10.72 1.79
N VAL A 180 14.91 9.70 2.01
CA VAL A 180 14.33 9.40 3.31
C VAL A 180 14.57 7.94 3.68
N HIS A 181 14.97 7.71 4.92
CA HIS A 181 15.07 6.37 5.51
C HIS A 181 14.15 6.25 6.71
N PHE A 182 13.43 5.14 6.79
CA PHE A 182 12.52 4.86 7.89
C PHE A 182 12.34 3.36 8.08
N GLY A 183 11.79 3.00 9.23
CA GLY A 183 11.51 1.61 9.57
C GLY A 183 10.63 1.51 10.80
N ALA A 184 10.11 0.32 11.03
CA ALA A 184 9.35 0.01 12.23
C ALA A 184 9.54 -1.48 12.58
N CYS A 185 9.44 -1.79 13.86
CA CYS A 185 9.56 -3.14 14.38
C CYS A 185 8.43 -3.47 15.35
N THR A 186 8.26 -4.76 15.68
CA THR A 186 7.31 -5.22 16.70
C THR A 186 8.03 -5.99 17.79
N ILE A 187 7.65 -5.72 19.03
CA ILE A 187 8.45 -6.11 20.21
C ILE A 187 7.81 -7.23 21.03
N ASP A 188 6.48 -7.41 20.97
CA ASP A 188 5.79 -8.39 21.82
C ASP A 188 5.93 -9.85 21.35
N ASN A 189 5.40 -10.81 22.09
CA ASN A 189 5.30 -12.21 21.66
C ASN A 189 3.95 -12.50 20.97
N GLY A 190 3.91 -13.52 20.11
CA GLY A 190 2.71 -13.92 19.37
C GLY A 190 2.89 -13.85 17.85
N PRO A 191 1.90 -14.30 17.06
CA PRO A 191 2.04 -14.37 15.60
C PRO A 191 2.29 -12.98 15.01
N ALA A 192 3.25 -12.84 14.11
CA ALA A 192 3.48 -11.60 13.40
C ALA A 192 2.66 -11.51 12.11
N ALA A 193 2.72 -10.35 11.46
CA ALA A 193 1.82 -10.03 10.35
C ALA A 193 2.09 -10.92 9.13
N ALA A 194 1.04 -11.30 8.41
CA ALA A 194 1.15 -12.05 7.16
C ALA A 194 0.16 -11.52 6.11
N GLY A 195 0.42 -11.79 4.83
CA GLY A 195 -0.37 -11.35 3.71
C GLY A 195 0.19 -10.10 3.02
N SER A 196 -0.69 -9.26 2.49
CA SER A 196 -0.31 -8.09 1.70
C SER A 196 -1.00 -6.84 2.25
N GLY A 197 -0.33 -5.69 2.19
CA GLY A 197 -0.89 -4.45 2.72
C GLY A 197 0.07 -3.27 2.71
N VAL A 198 -0.40 -2.14 3.24
CA VAL A 198 0.40 -0.91 3.35
C VAL A 198 1.41 -1.05 4.49
N LEU A 199 2.70 -0.96 4.18
CA LEU A 199 3.78 -0.84 5.16
C LEU A 199 3.93 0.58 5.69
N ALA A 200 3.86 1.56 4.80
CA ALA A 200 3.99 2.97 5.16
C ALA A 200 3.33 3.88 4.12
N ARG A 201 3.04 5.12 4.53
CA ARG A 201 2.63 6.22 3.67
C ARG A 201 3.61 7.36 3.82
N VAL A 202 4.24 7.75 2.71
CA VAL A 202 5.13 8.91 2.65
C VAL A 202 4.32 10.09 2.16
N VAL A 203 4.33 11.18 2.93
CA VAL A 203 3.66 12.43 2.62
C VAL A 203 4.68 13.41 2.08
N PHE A 204 4.44 13.88 0.87
CA PHE A 204 5.27 14.83 0.15
C PHE A 204 4.62 16.20 0.15
N ARG A 205 5.43 17.24 0.26
CA ARG A 205 5.09 18.62 -0.05
C ARG A 205 5.60 18.96 -1.45
N VAL A 206 4.77 19.62 -2.25
CA VAL A 206 5.11 20.03 -3.62
C VAL A 206 6.00 21.27 -3.57
N GLU A 207 7.17 21.20 -4.23
CA GLU A 207 8.08 22.34 -4.43
C GLU A 207 8.00 22.90 -5.85
N ASP A 208 7.82 22.04 -6.85
CA ASP A 208 7.53 22.41 -8.23
C ASP A 208 6.26 21.70 -8.70
N CYS A 209 5.30 22.49 -9.19
CA CYS A 209 4.05 21.95 -9.70
C CYS A 209 4.15 21.50 -11.16
N GLU A 210 5.28 21.67 -11.84
CA GLU A 210 5.49 21.18 -13.21
C GLU A 210 6.77 20.34 -13.29
N GLY A 211 6.75 19.18 -12.63
CA GLY A 211 7.92 18.32 -12.49
C GLY A 211 7.57 16.85 -12.39
N VAL A 212 8.58 16.00 -12.59
CA VAL A 212 8.47 14.55 -12.43
C VAL A 212 9.55 14.09 -11.46
N THR A 213 9.16 13.32 -10.46
CA THR A 213 10.09 12.67 -9.53
C THR A 213 9.99 11.16 -9.70
N ASP A 214 11.13 10.51 -9.91
CA ASP A 214 11.23 9.07 -9.73
C ASP A 214 11.28 8.76 -8.22
N LEU A 215 10.61 7.68 -7.82
CA LEU A 215 10.48 7.22 -6.45
C LEU A 215 11.15 5.86 -6.35
N ALA A 216 12.47 5.87 -6.14
CA ALA A 216 13.28 4.66 -6.15
C ALA A 216 13.49 4.10 -4.75
N LEU A 217 13.21 2.81 -4.59
CA LEU A 217 13.39 2.08 -3.35
C LEU A 217 14.85 1.66 -3.19
N SER A 218 15.38 1.82 -1.99
CA SER A 218 16.73 1.42 -1.60
C SER A 218 16.71 0.85 -0.18
N ASP A 219 17.77 0.14 0.22
CA ASP A 219 17.91 -0.42 1.57
C ASP A 219 16.65 -1.14 2.08
N VAL A 220 15.94 -1.86 1.20
CA VAL A 220 14.72 -2.57 1.56
C VAL A 220 15.11 -3.81 2.34
N ILE A 221 14.75 -3.84 3.62
CA ILE A 221 14.98 -4.97 4.51
C ILE A 221 13.66 -5.31 5.19
N LEU A 222 13.28 -6.57 5.12
CA LEU A 222 12.18 -7.15 5.88
C LEU A 222 12.76 -8.22 6.79
N THR A 223 12.22 -8.37 7.99
CA THR A 223 12.63 -9.44 8.90
C THR A 223 11.42 -10.24 9.37
N TYR A 224 11.65 -11.51 9.67
CA TYR A 224 10.73 -12.33 10.47
C TYR A 224 10.62 -11.78 11.90
N ALA A 225 9.62 -12.25 12.65
CA ALA A 225 9.42 -11.86 14.05
C ALA A 225 10.62 -12.20 14.94
N ASP A 226 11.34 -13.26 14.59
CA ASP A 226 12.53 -13.76 15.31
C ASP A 226 13.84 -13.02 14.95
N GLY A 227 13.78 -12.04 14.03
CA GLY A 227 14.89 -11.20 13.63
C GLY A 227 15.64 -11.66 12.39
N TRP A 228 15.33 -12.83 11.82
CA TRP A 228 15.99 -13.25 10.58
C TRP A 228 15.53 -12.41 9.38
N PRO A 229 16.43 -12.00 8.47
CA PRO A 229 16.04 -11.32 7.25
C PRO A 229 15.18 -12.21 6.34
N GLN A 230 14.15 -11.63 5.73
CA GLN A 230 13.37 -12.27 4.67
C GLN A 230 14.02 -12.02 3.32
N ALA A 231 14.14 -13.07 2.50
CA ALA A 231 14.62 -12.92 1.13
C ALA A 231 13.58 -12.16 0.29
N LEU A 232 13.97 -11.02 -0.27
CA LEU A 232 13.07 -10.24 -1.13
C LEU A 232 12.92 -10.90 -2.51
N GLY A 233 11.67 -11.06 -2.94
CA GLY A 233 11.31 -11.45 -4.30
C GLY A 233 11.49 -10.32 -5.31
N GLY A 234 11.47 -9.07 -4.84
CA GLY A 234 11.77 -7.88 -5.62
C GLY A 234 11.30 -6.59 -4.96
N SER A 235 11.78 -5.47 -5.50
CA SER A 235 11.26 -4.13 -5.21
C SER A 235 10.80 -3.49 -6.52
N ALA A 236 9.72 -2.72 -6.46
CA ALA A 236 9.19 -1.98 -7.60
C ALA A 236 9.10 -0.49 -7.27
N ASP A 237 9.89 0.29 -8.00
CA ASP A 237 9.91 1.74 -7.92
C ASP A 237 8.60 2.35 -8.48
N GLY A 238 8.43 3.64 -8.24
CA GLY A 238 7.33 4.40 -8.83
C GLY A 238 7.81 5.69 -9.48
N THR A 239 6.89 6.39 -10.10
CA THR A 239 7.10 7.74 -10.62
C THR A 239 5.92 8.61 -10.22
N MET A 240 6.17 9.86 -9.88
CA MET A 240 5.14 10.84 -9.58
C MET A 240 5.33 12.09 -10.45
N SER A 241 4.35 12.36 -11.30
CA SER A 241 4.25 13.55 -12.11
C SER A 241 3.37 14.57 -11.40
N ILE A 242 3.88 15.78 -11.18
CA ILE A 242 3.11 16.90 -10.67
C ILE A 242 2.75 17.83 -11.83
N HIS A 243 1.50 18.22 -11.89
CA HIS A 243 0.97 19.21 -12.82
C HIS A 243 0.35 20.37 -12.05
N CYS A 244 0.66 21.60 -12.47
CA CYS A 244 0.10 22.77 -11.84
C CYS A 244 -1.41 22.72 -12.00
N ALA A 245 -2.11 23.10 -10.93
CA ALA A 245 -3.53 23.42 -11.01
C ALA A 245 -3.69 24.60 -11.97
N SER A 246 -3.89 24.30 -13.25
CA SER A 246 -4.16 25.32 -14.23
C SER A 246 -5.49 25.98 -13.86
N THR A 247 -5.49 27.33 -13.80
CA THR A 247 -6.73 28.12 -13.85
C THR A 247 -7.33 28.16 -15.26
N ASP A 248 -6.89 27.27 -16.16
CA ASP A 248 -7.68 26.91 -17.31
C ASP A 248 -9.03 26.43 -16.80
N VAL A 249 -10.04 27.27 -17.03
CA VAL A 249 -11.42 26.82 -17.22
C VAL A 249 -11.31 25.49 -17.96
N PRO A 250 -11.70 24.36 -17.35
CA PRO A 250 -11.44 23.07 -17.94
C PRO A 250 -12.03 23.13 -19.35
N VAL A 251 -11.17 23.07 -20.37
CA VAL A 251 -11.62 22.67 -21.69
C VAL A 251 -12.13 21.26 -21.43
N ALA A 252 -13.45 21.15 -21.36
CA ALA A 252 -14.13 19.94 -21.00
C ALA A 252 -13.61 18.79 -21.87
N THR A 253 -12.70 17.99 -21.33
CA THR A 253 -12.70 16.56 -21.63
C THR A 253 -14.03 16.12 -21.08
N ASP A 254 -15.04 16.00 -21.95
CA ASP A 254 -16.42 15.66 -21.63
C ASP A 254 -16.43 14.65 -20.48
N ALA A 255 -16.70 15.13 -19.27
CA ALA A 255 -16.90 14.23 -18.14
C ALA A 255 -18.15 13.44 -18.51
N ILE A 256 -17.96 12.21 -18.98
CA ILE A 256 -19.05 11.32 -19.33
C ILE A 256 -19.81 11.08 -18.02
N THR A 257 -20.92 11.78 -17.84
CA THR A 257 -21.76 11.64 -16.65
C THR A 257 -22.69 10.45 -16.83
N PHE A 258 -23.20 9.93 -15.71
CA PHE A 258 -24.20 8.87 -15.75
C PHE A 258 -25.48 9.46 -16.36
N ALA A 259 -25.77 9.09 -17.60
CA ALA A 259 -26.84 9.72 -18.37
C ALA A 259 -27.58 8.71 -19.25
N LEU A 260 -28.89 8.87 -19.34
CA LEU A 260 -29.76 8.18 -20.29
C LEU A 260 -30.34 9.23 -21.26
N GLU A 261 -29.86 9.20 -22.50
CA GLU A 261 -30.20 10.18 -23.53
C GLU A 261 -31.58 9.90 -24.13
N PRO A 262 -32.20 10.90 -24.78
CA PRO A 262 -33.39 10.68 -25.60
C PRO A 262 -33.12 9.63 -26.68
N ASN A 263 -34.02 8.67 -26.80
CA ASN A 263 -33.96 7.66 -27.84
C ASN A 263 -34.12 8.29 -29.23
N ARG A 264 -33.51 7.69 -30.25
CA ARG A 264 -33.63 8.16 -31.65
C ARG A 264 -33.94 6.99 -32.59
N PRO A 265 -35.04 7.06 -33.37
CA PRO A 265 -36.06 8.12 -33.40
C PRO A 265 -36.98 8.15 -32.17
N ASN A 266 -37.50 9.33 -31.83
CA ASN A 266 -38.58 9.54 -30.86
C ASN A 266 -39.58 10.57 -31.44
N PRO A 267 -40.86 10.23 -31.67
CA PRO A 267 -41.48 8.90 -31.48
C PRO A 267 -40.87 7.82 -32.39
N LEU A 268 -40.89 6.56 -31.94
CA LEU A 268 -40.45 5.40 -32.73
C LEU A 268 -41.64 4.70 -33.43
N SER A 269 -41.37 4.06 -34.57
CA SER A 269 -42.38 3.27 -35.31
C SER A 269 -42.09 1.76 -35.30
N SER A 270 -40.83 1.37 -35.41
CA SER A 270 -40.42 -0.05 -35.50
C SER A 270 -39.18 -0.36 -34.66
N SER A 271 -38.21 0.55 -34.58
CA SER A 271 -37.11 0.44 -33.63
C SER A 271 -36.62 1.81 -33.19
N THR A 272 -35.82 1.83 -32.12
CA THR A 272 -35.14 3.03 -31.65
C THR A 272 -33.78 2.70 -31.05
N THR A 273 -32.82 3.59 -31.22
CA THR A 273 -31.52 3.51 -30.55
C THR A 273 -31.60 4.25 -29.22
N ILE A 274 -31.27 3.55 -28.15
CA ILE A 274 -31.15 4.07 -26.80
C ILE A 274 -29.67 4.30 -26.54
N THR A 275 -29.30 5.54 -26.23
CA THR A 275 -27.92 5.90 -25.95
C THR A 275 -27.79 6.28 -24.48
N PHE A 276 -26.75 5.77 -23.83
CA PHE A 276 -26.45 6.07 -22.45
C PHE A 276 -24.95 6.15 -22.20
N SER A 277 -24.59 6.77 -21.08
CA SER A 277 -23.22 7.11 -20.72
C SER A 277 -22.94 6.59 -19.31
N LEU A 278 -21.80 5.92 -19.15
CA LEU A 278 -21.30 5.40 -17.88
C LEU A 278 -20.04 6.19 -17.46
N PRO A 279 -19.96 6.74 -16.24
CA PRO A 279 -18.82 7.54 -15.80
C PRO A 279 -17.49 6.80 -15.71
N SER A 280 -16.40 7.55 -15.87
CA SER A 280 -15.06 7.11 -15.49
C SER A 280 -15.06 6.71 -14.01
N GLY A 281 -14.54 5.52 -13.69
CA GLY A 281 -14.53 4.98 -12.33
C GLY A 281 -15.67 4.00 -11.99
N THR A 282 -16.61 3.74 -12.91
CA THR A 282 -17.69 2.74 -12.68
C THR A 282 -17.41 1.37 -13.29
N GLY A 283 -16.16 1.09 -13.67
CA GLY A 283 -15.75 -0.21 -14.20
C GLY A 283 -15.96 -1.31 -13.15
N GLY A 284 -16.63 -2.40 -13.52
CA GLY A 284 -16.95 -3.50 -12.61
C GLY A 284 -18.36 -3.47 -12.02
N GLU A 285 -19.07 -2.33 -12.09
CA GLU A 285 -20.43 -2.21 -11.55
C GLU A 285 -21.49 -2.87 -12.46
N PRO A 286 -22.48 -3.57 -11.89
CA PRO A 286 -23.57 -4.17 -12.67
C PRO A 286 -24.43 -3.08 -13.31
N THR A 287 -24.54 -3.16 -14.63
CA THR A 287 -25.34 -2.28 -15.48
C THR A 287 -26.54 -3.03 -16.05
N ARG A 288 -27.73 -2.46 -15.89
CA ARG A 288 -28.97 -3.02 -16.45
C ARG A 288 -29.75 -1.96 -17.22
N LEU A 289 -30.11 -2.28 -18.47
CA LEU A 289 -31.01 -1.47 -19.29
C LEU A 289 -32.28 -2.28 -19.58
N ALA A 290 -33.44 -1.79 -19.18
CA ALA A 290 -34.71 -2.49 -19.33
C ALA A 290 -35.86 -1.59 -19.74
N ILE A 291 -36.83 -2.16 -20.44
CA ILE A 291 -38.04 -1.50 -20.95
C ILE A 291 -39.25 -1.94 -20.14
N PHE A 292 -40.09 -0.99 -19.74
CA PHE A 292 -41.31 -1.18 -18.96
C PHE A 292 -42.51 -0.59 -19.68
N ASP A 293 -43.71 -1.15 -19.48
CA ASP A 293 -44.95 -0.49 -19.88
C ASP A 293 -45.36 0.60 -18.87
N ALA A 294 -46.44 1.33 -19.19
CA ALA A 294 -46.96 2.39 -18.33
C ALA A 294 -47.43 1.90 -16.93
N GLY A 295 -47.69 0.59 -16.78
CA GLY A 295 -48.02 -0.03 -15.50
C GLY A 295 -46.79 -0.47 -14.70
N GLY A 296 -45.57 -0.25 -15.20
CA GLY A 296 -44.32 -0.67 -14.58
C GLY A 296 -44.00 -2.15 -14.78
N ARG A 297 -44.72 -2.87 -15.66
CA ARG A 297 -44.41 -4.26 -15.97
C ARG A 297 -43.23 -4.33 -16.93
N LEU A 298 -42.27 -5.20 -16.64
CA LEU A 298 -41.10 -5.44 -17.47
C LEU A 298 -41.52 -6.02 -18.82
N ILE A 299 -41.13 -5.35 -19.90
CA ILE A 299 -41.35 -5.78 -21.28
C ILE A 299 -40.15 -6.57 -21.81
N ARG A 300 -38.94 -6.01 -21.65
CA ARG A 300 -37.70 -6.63 -22.13
C ARG A 300 -36.48 -6.03 -21.40
N THR A 301 -35.52 -6.88 -21.03
CA THR A 301 -34.17 -6.43 -20.64
C THR A 301 -33.30 -6.39 -21.90
N LEU A 302 -32.60 -5.28 -22.14
CA LEU A 302 -31.74 -5.08 -23.31
C LEU A 302 -30.26 -5.24 -22.95
N VAL A 303 -29.88 -4.89 -21.72
CA VAL A 303 -28.53 -5.07 -21.17
C VAL A 303 -28.68 -5.61 -19.75
N ASP A 304 -27.89 -6.62 -19.40
CA ASP A 304 -27.78 -7.16 -18.05
C ASP A 304 -26.36 -7.72 -17.84
N GLY A 305 -25.47 -6.93 -17.24
CA GLY A 305 -24.07 -7.30 -17.08
C GLY A 305 -23.17 -6.13 -16.71
N VAL A 306 -21.85 -6.35 -16.72
CA VAL A 306 -20.86 -5.29 -16.47
C VAL A 306 -20.43 -4.69 -17.80
N LEU A 307 -20.44 -3.35 -17.89
CA LEU A 307 -20.00 -2.60 -19.07
C LEU A 307 -18.85 -1.65 -18.70
N ASP A 308 -17.93 -1.45 -19.63
CA ASP A 308 -16.84 -0.49 -19.45
C ASP A 308 -17.37 0.96 -19.41
N PRO A 309 -16.70 1.88 -18.71
CA PRO A 309 -16.98 3.31 -18.79
C PRO A 309 -17.02 3.82 -20.23
N GLY A 310 -17.91 4.78 -20.51
CA GLY A 310 -18.06 5.35 -21.85
C GLY A 310 -19.50 5.40 -22.35
N ARG A 311 -19.65 5.73 -23.63
CA ARG A 311 -20.96 5.91 -24.28
C ARG A 311 -21.39 4.65 -25.03
N HIS A 312 -22.54 4.13 -24.68
CA HIS A 312 -23.11 2.88 -25.17
C HIS A 312 -24.37 3.12 -25.99
N ARG A 313 -24.58 2.31 -27.04
CA ARG A 313 -25.77 2.36 -27.89
C ARG A 313 -26.40 0.99 -27.99
N VAL A 314 -27.70 0.92 -27.70
CA VAL A 314 -28.47 -0.33 -27.72
C VAL A 314 -29.76 -0.11 -28.49
N GLU A 315 -30.07 -1.01 -29.41
CA GLU A 315 -31.30 -0.94 -30.18
C GLU A 315 -32.44 -1.68 -29.47
N TRP A 316 -33.63 -1.07 -29.46
CA TRP A 316 -34.87 -1.76 -29.13
C TRP A 316 -35.77 -1.82 -30.36
N ASP A 317 -36.12 -3.05 -30.76
CA ASP A 317 -36.91 -3.41 -31.94
C ASP A 317 -38.43 -3.39 -31.71
N SER A 318 -38.89 -2.73 -30.63
CA SER A 318 -40.30 -2.65 -30.23
C SER A 318 -41.00 -4.01 -30.03
N ARG A 319 -40.24 -5.03 -29.63
CA ARG A 319 -40.73 -6.36 -29.22
C ARG A 319 -40.48 -6.63 -27.74
N ASP A 320 -41.33 -7.48 -27.16
CA ASP A 320 -41.15 -8.01 -25.80
C ASP A 320 -40.10 -9.14 -25.75
N ALA A 321 -39.88 -9.72 -24.57
CA ALA A 321 -38.96 -10.83 -24.36
C ALA A 321 -39.30 -12.11 -25.16
N SER A 322 -40.55 -12.29 -25.61
CA SER A 322 -40.97 -13.41 -26.46
C SER A 322 -40.76 -13.15 -27.96
N GLY A 323 -40.28 -11.96 -28.33
CA GLY A 323 -40.17 -11.52 -29.71
C GLY A 323 -41.49 -11.03 -30.30
N THR A 324 -42.54 -10.85 -29.49
CA THR A 324 -43.85 -10.37 -29.96
C THR A 324 -43.86 -8.83 -30.02
N PRO A 325 -44.35 -8.21 -31.10
CA PRO A 325 -44.47 -6.75 -31.17
C PRO A 325 -45.40 -6.20 -30.08
N VAL A 326 -44.94 -5.17 -29.36
CA VAL A 326 -45.77 -4.51 -28.33
C VAL A 326 -46.66 -3.43 -28.94
N PRO A 327 -47.87 -3.14 -28.43
CA PRO A 327 -48.79 -2.16 -29.04
C PRO A 327 -48.28 -0.71 -28.97
N SER A 328 -48.86 0.18 -29.80
CA SER A 328 -48.62 1.63 -29.69
C SER A 328 -48.96 2.13 -28.29
N GLY A 329 -48.14 3.02 -27.74
CA GLY A 329 -48.27 3.50 -26.36
C GLY A 329 -46.99 4.08 -25.78
N THR A 330 -47.06 4.42 -24.50
CA THR A 330 -45.93 4.94 -23.72
C THR A 330 -45.23 3.81 -22.98
N TYR A 331 -43.91 3.77 -23.13
CA TYR A 331 -43.02 2.84 -22.44
C TYR A 331 -41.97 3.63 -21.67
N PHE A 332 -41.29 2.98 -20.73
CA PHE A 332 -40.21 3.59 -19.97
C PHE A 332 -38.94 2.76 -20.11
N CYS A 333 -37.86 3.40 -20.54
CA CYS A 333 -36.52 2.85 -20.46
C CYS A 333 -35.92 3.20 -19.10
N ARG A 334 -35.43 2.19 -18.39
CA ARG A 334 -34.70 2.35 -17.13
C ARG A 334 -33.29 1.84 -17.28
N LEU A 335 -32.33 2.71 -17.00
CA LEU A 335 -30.92 2.38 -16.83
C LEU A 335 -30.61 2.30 -15.34
N THR A 336 -29.92 1.24 -14.91
CA THR A 336 -29.48 1.03 -13.53
C THR A 336 -27.98 0.74 -13.51
N LEU A 337 -27.25 1.39 -12.61
CA LEU A 337 -25.81 1.22 -12.37
C LEU A 337 -25.55 1.25 -10.87
N GLY A 338 -25.00 0.17 -10.29
CA GLY A 338 -24.60 0.14 -8.87
C GLY A 338 -25.72 0.56 -7.87
N GLY A 339 -26.99 0.37 -8.23
CA GLY A 339 -28.15 0.80 -7.43
C GLY A 339 -28.74 2.18 -7.76
N THR A 340 -28.05 3.01 -8.54
CA THR A 340 -28.59 4.28 -9.07
C THR A 340 -29.39 4.03 -10.33
N SER A 341 -30.51 4.74 -10.55
CA SER A 341 -31.33 4.55 -11.76
C SER A 341 -31.79 5.84 -12.42
N LEU A 342 -31.83 5.81 -13.77
CA LEU A 342 -32.39 6.85 -14.62
C LEU A 342 -33.55 6.28 -15.44
N ASN A 343 -34.60 7.06 -15.62
CA ASN A 343 -35.77 6.67 -16.39
C ASN A 343 -36.04 7.67 -17.51
N ARG A 344 -36.40 7.17 -18.70
CA ARG A 344 -36.82 7.98 -19.85
C ARG A 344 -38.07 7.39 -20.51
N PRO A 345 -39.09 8.21 -20.81
CA PRO A 345 -40.23 7.74 -21.57
C PRO A 345 -39.85 7.50 -23.04
N LEU A 346 -40.46 6.49 -23.65
CA LEU A 346 -40.39 6.14 -25.06
C LEU A 346 -41.81 6.16 -25.64
N GLN A 347 -42.01 6.86 -26.75
CA GLN A 347 -43.32 6.93 -27.40
C GLN A 347 -43.33 6.08 -28.68
N LEU A 348 -44.11 4.99 -28.68
CA LEU A 348 -44.27 4.11 -29.84
C LEU A 348 -45.58 4.42 -30.56
N ILE A 349 -45.48 4.74 -31.86
CA ILE A 349 -46.60 5.02 -32.75
C ILE A 349 -46.44 4.16 -34.02
N ARG A 350 -47.40 3.28 -34.27
CA ARG A 350 -47.51 2.50 -35.50
C ARG A 350 -48.74 2.86 -36.30
#